data_AF-A0A9Q9M9Q6-F1
#
_entry.id   AF-A0A9Q9M9Q6-F1
#
_cell.length_a   1.000
_cell.length_b   1.000
_cell.length_c   1.000
_cell.angle_alpha   90.00
_cell.angle_beta   90.00
_cell.angle_gamma   90.00
#
_symmetry.space_group_name_H-M   'P 1'
#
loop_
_entity.id
_entity.type
_entity.pdbx_description
1 polymer ?
#
loop_
_entity_poly.entity_id
_entity_poly.type
_entity_poly.pdbx_seq_one_letter_code
_entity_poly.pdbx_strand_id
1 'polypeptide(L)' 'MTLPPLPDDLRRQEAHAPVVEGEPVIAILARERQALDRVNARQGRTVQFYDDLTSRYGTRR' A
#
# COMPACT_ATOMS: atom_id res chain seq x y z
N MET A 1 -14.84 22.89 2.20
CA MET A 1 -14.56 21.97 1.08
C MET A 1 -14.58 20.55 1.61
N THR A 2 -15.28 19.63 0.95
CA THR A 2 -15.30 18.20 1.29
C THR A 2 -14.25 17.48 0.44
N LEU A 3 -13.29 16.82 1.08
CA LEU A 3 -12.32 15.98 0.36
C LEU A 3 -13.01 14.72 -0.19
N PRO A 4 -12.61 14.23 -1.37
CA PRO A 4 -13.09 12.95 -1.84
C PRO A 4 -12.62 11.82 -0.90
N PRO A 5 -13.42 10.74 -0.75
CA PRO A 5 -13.04 9.63 0.11
C PRO A 5 -11.80 8.93 -0.42
N LEU A 6 -10.93 8.46 0.49
CA LEU A 6 -9.83 7.58 0.13
C LEU A 6 -10.39 6.27 -0.45
N PRO A 7 -9.88 5.80 -1.61
CA PRO A 7 -10.21 4.48 -2.15
C PRO A 7 -10.01 3.36 -1.12
N ASP A 8 -10.93 2.41 -1.07
CA ASP A 8 -10.93 1.36 -0.03
C ASP A 8 -9.72 0.43 -0.13
N ASP A 9 -9.22 0.21 -1.34
CA ASP A 9 -8.04 -0.61 -1.56
C ASP A 9 -6.79 0.00 -0.90
N LEU A 10 -6.74 1.33 -0.74
CA LEU A 10 -5.64 2.03 -0.05
C LEU A 10 -5.69 1.89 1.48
N ARG A 11 -6.86 1.54 2.04
CA ARG A 11 -7.00 1.24 3.48
C ARG A 11 -6.60 -0.20 3.82
N ARG A 12 -6.40 -1.05 2.82
CA ARG A 12 -6.15 -2.48 3.02
C ARG A 12 -4.81 -2.71 3.71
N GLN A 13 -4.81 -3.56 4.72
CA GLN A 13 -3.59 -4.11 5.32
C GLN A 13 -3.22 -5.41 4.61
N GLU A 14 -1.92 -5.63 4.45
CA GLU A 14 -1.39 -6.89 3.92
C GLU A 14 -0.98 -7.76 5.10
N ALA A 15 -1.39 -9.03 5.10
CA ALA A 15 -0.98 -9.97 6.13
C ALA A 15 0.50 -10.37 5.92
N HIS A 16 1.22 -10.54 7.03
CA HIS A 16 2.51 -11.22 7.01
C HIS A 16 2.36 -12.67 6.51
N ALA A 17 3.42 -13.18 5.92
CA ALA A 17 3.52 -14.58 5.57
C ALA A 17 3.42 -15.46 6.83
N PRO A 18 2.61 -16.53 6.80
CA PRO A 18 2.54 -17.44 7.92
C PRO A 18 3.88 -18.16 8.12
N VAL A 19 4.28 -18.34 9.37
CA VAL A 19 5.40 -19.19 9.75
C VAL A 19 4.86 -20.60 9.96
N VAL A 20 5.28 -21.53 9.10
CA VAL A 20 4.85 -22.93 9.17
C VAL A 20 6.05 -23.79 9.56
N GLU A 21 5.88 -24.65 10.56
CA GLU A 21 6.93 -25.54 11.03
C GLU A 21 7.35 -26.51 9.91
N GLY A 22 8.66 -26.69 9.74
CA GLY A 22 9.24 -27.50 8.66
C GLY A 22 9.39 -26.79 7.32
N GLU A 23 8.84 -25.58 7.14
CA GLU A 23 9.13 -24.78 5.94
C GLU A 23 10.51 -24.11 6.01
N PRO A 24 11.24 -24.03 4.88
CA PRO A 24 12.50 -23.31 4.85
C PRO A 24 12.26 -21.81 5.03
N VAL A 25 13.10 -21.17 5.86
CA VAL A 25 13.05 -19.71 6.11
C VAL A 25 13.05 -18.89 4.82
N ILE A 26 13.78 -19.34 3.79
CA ILE A 26 13.83 -18.69 2.48
C ILE A 26 12.44 -18.62 1.82
N ALA A 27 11.61 -19.65 1.96
CA ALA A 27 10.26 -19.65 1.41
C ALA A 27 9.35 -18.64 2.14
N ILE A 28 9.49 -18.52 3.46
CA ILE A 28 8.78 -17.52 4.27
C ILE A 28 9.19 -16.11 3.83
N LEU A 29 10.51 -15.85 3.72
CA LEU A 29 11.03 -14.55 3.28
C LEU A 29 10.60 -14.18 1.86
N ALA A 30 10.51 -15.15 0.95
CA ALA A 30 10.01 -14.91 -0.40
C ALA A 30 8.53 -14.45 -0.38
N ARG A 31 7.69 -15.08 0.46
CA ARG A 31 6.29 -14.69 0.64
C ARG A 31 6.16 -13.32 1.31
N GLU A 32 6.98 -13.03 2.33
CA GLU A 32 7.06 -11.70 2.94
C GLU A 32 7.44 -10.63 1.93
N ARG A 33 8.41 -10.92 1.05
CA ARG A 33 8.80 -9.96 0.01
C ARG A 33 7.65 -9.64 -0.92
N GLN A 34 6.86 -10.64 -1.34
CA GLN A 34 5.67 -10.41 -2.16
C GLN A 34 4.61 -9.58 -1.43
N ALA A 35 4.41 -9.79 -0.12
CA ALA A 35 3.52 -8.96 0.68
C ALA A 35 4.00 -7.50 0.74
N LEU A 36 5.30 -7.29 0.97
CA LEU A 36 5.92 -5.96 0.97
C LEU A 36 5.79 -5.27 -0.40
N ASP A 37 5.96 -5.98 -1.50
CA ASP A 37 5.81 -5.41 -2.84
C ASP A 37 4.37 -4.92 -3.07
N ARG A 38 3.35 -5.68 -2.59
CA ARG A 38 1.93 -5.23 -2.63
C ARG A 38 1.68 -3.99 -1.77
N VAL A 39 2.31 -3.91 -0.59
CA VAL A 39 2.23 -2.73 0.29
C VAL A 39 2.86 -1.52 -0.38
N ASN A 40 4.06 -1.66 -0.95
CA ASN A 40 4.77 -0.57 -1.63
C ASN A 40 4.00 -0.05 -2.85
N ALA A 41 3.44 -0.95 -3.65
CA ALA A 41 2.59 -0.58 -4.78
C ALA A 41 1.35 0.21 -4.33
N ARG A 42 0.74 -0.18 -3.21
CA ARG A 42 -0.39 0.54 -2.61
C ARG A 42 0.03 1.90 -2.06
N GLN A 43 1.17 1.98 -1.37
CA GLN A 43 1.71 3.24 -0.86
C GLN A 43 1.96 4.23 -2.01
N GLY A 44 2.52 3.77 -3.14
CA GLY A 44 2.70 4.62 -4.32
C GLY A 44 1.39 5.21 -4.83
N ARG A 45 0.32 4.42 -4.88
CA ARG A 45 -1.02 4.90 -5.26
C ARG A 45 -1.62 5.87 -4.24
N THR A 46 -1.36 5.70 -2.95
CA THR A 46 -1.76 6.66 -1.92
C THR A 46 -1.08 8.01 -2.13
N VAL A 47 0.23 8.02 -2.41
CA VAL A 47 0.96 9.26 -2.71
C VAL A 47 0.35 9.93 -3.94
N GLN A 48 0.19 9.18 -5.03
CA GLN A 48 -0.39 9.70 -6.27
C GLN A 48 -1.80 10.30 -6.08
N PHE A 49 -2.64 9.66 -5.26
CA PHE A 49 -3.97 10.21 -4.95
C PHE A 49 -3.88 11.61 -4.32
N TYR A 50 -2.99 11.82 -3.34
CA TYR A 50 -2.83 13.12 -2.71
C TYR A 50 -2.14 14.15 -3.62
N ASP A 51 -1.19 13.72 -4.45
CA ASP A 51 -0.58 14.57 -5.47
C ASP A 51 -1.63 15.07 -6.48
N ASP A 52 -2.51 14.18 -6.94
CA ASP A 52 -3.62 14.53 -7.84
C ASP A 52 -4.61 15.49 -7.18
N LEU A 53 -4.93 15.30 -5.90
CA LEU A 53 -5.78 16.25 -5.15
C LEU A 53 -5.12 17.63 -5.04
N THR A 54 -3.81 17.66 -4.77
CA THR A 54 -3.04 18.91 -4.71
C THR A 54 -2.99 19.57 -6.07
N SER A 55 -2.82 18.82 -7.16
CA SER A 55 -2.83 19.36 -8.52
C SER A 55 -4.18 19.97 -8.90
N ARG A 56 -5.29 19.30 -8.52
CA ARG A 56 -6.65 19.71 -8.90
C ARG A 56 -7.23 20.82 -8.04
N TYR A 57 -6.94 20.80 -6.74
CA TYR A 57 -7.58 21.67 -5.74
C TYR A 57 -6.58 22.53 -4.96
N GLY A 58 -5.28 22.30 -5.14
CA GLY A 58 -4.25 23.13 -4.52
C GLY A 58 -4.37 24.56 -5.01
N THR A 59 -4.59 25.48 -4.08
CA THR A 59 -4.59 26.90 -4.35
C THR A 59 -3.21 27.27 -4.88
N ARG A 60 -3.10 27.62 -6.16
CA ARG A 60 -1.91 28.32 -6.68
C ARG A 60 -1.74 29.57 -5.82
N ARG A 61 -0.69 29.60 -5.01
CA ARG A 61 -0.27 30.78 -4.27
C ARG A 61 0.81 31.49 -5.05
#